data_AF-D3Y5H1-F1
#
_entry.id   AF-D3Y5H1-F1
#
_cell.length_a   1.000
_cell.length_b   1.000
_cell.length_c   1.000
_cell.angle_alpha   90.00
_cell.angle_beta   90.00
_cell.angle_gamma   90.00
#
_symmetry.space_group_name_H-M   'P 1'
#
loop_
_entity.id
_entity.type
_entity.pdbx_description
1 polymer ?
#
loop_
_entity_poly.entity_id
_entity_poly.type
_entity_poly.pdbx_seq_one_letter_code
_entity_poly.pdbx_strand_id
1 'polypeptide(L)'
;RKNLGNAKFGLWVDGNCEEIPYVKEVEAEDLRECNRIVFGASASDQPTQYEEEMTDYQKIQQGFRQNNREMIKSAFLPVGAFNSDNFKSKGRGFNWANFDSVKKKCYIFNTKPTCLINDKNFIATTALSHPQEVDLE
;
A
#
# COMPACT_ATOMS: atom_id res chain seq x y z
N ARG A 1 -4.08 13.90 0.01
CA ARG A 1 -5.26 13.83 0.91
C ARG A 1 -4.76 13.42 2.29
N LYS A 2 -5.31 14.01 3.35
CA LYS A 2 -4.79 13.92 4.72
C LYS A 2 -5.07 12.56 5.39
N ASN A 3 -4.31 12.26 6.43
CA ASN A 3 -4.61 11.23 7.44
C ASN A 3 -5.68 11.73 8.41
N LEU A 4 -6.32 10.84 9.16
CA LEU A 4 -7.33 11.23 10.15
C LEU A 4 -6.74 11.13 11.56
N GLY A 5 -6.57 12.25 12.24
CA GLY A 5 -6.06 12.31 13.61
C GLY A 5 -7.16 12.09 14.64
N ASN A 6 -6.76 11.68 15.84
CA ASN A 6 -7.67 11.29 16.91
C ASN A 6 -8.68 10.20 16.49
N ALA A 7 -8.27 9.35 15.55
CA ALA A 7 -9.14 8.38 14.94
C ALA A 7 -8.39 7.09 14.64
N LYS A 8 -9.09 5.97 14.80
CA LYS A 8 -8.68 4.67 14.27
C LYS A 8 -9.82 4.06 13.49
N PHE A 9 -9.48 3.34 12.44
CA PHE A 9 -10.42 2.55 11.66
C PHE A 9 -10.99 1.40 12.48
N GLY A 10 -12.29 1.18 12.32
CA GLY A 10 -13.01 0.05 12.91
C GLY A 10 -13.98 -0.59 11.92
N LEU A 11 -14.70 -1.59 12.43
CA LEU A 11 -15.76 -2.29 11.72
C LEU A 11 -17.10 -2.04 12.42
N TRP A 12 -18.09 -1.57 11.66
CA TRP A 12 -19.45 -1.40 12.14
C TRP A 12 -20.13 -2.77 12.27
N VAL A 13 -20.42 -3.18 13.50
CA VAL A 13 -21.06 -4.46 13.84
C VAL A 13 -22.16 -4.18 14.86
N ASP A 14 -23.38 -4.65 14.58
CA ASP A 14 -24.53 -4.56 15.48
C ASP A 14 -24.83 -3.17 16.06
N GLY A 15 -24.58 -2.12 15.27
CA GLY A 15 -24.84 -0.73 15.67
C GLY A 15 -23.72 -0.08 16.48
N ASN A 16 -22.58 -0.74 16.64
CA ASN A 16 -21.39 -0.19 17.29
C ASN A 16 -20.17 -0.21 16.35
N CYS A 17 -19.20 0.68 16.61
CA CYS A 17 -17.92 0.68 15.90
C CYS A 17 -16.88 -0.12 16.70
N GLU A 18 -16.61 -1.34 16.24
CA GLU A 18 -15.70 -2.28 16.88
C GLU A 18 -14.29 -2.22 16.25
N GLU A 19 -13.29 -2.76 16.95
CA GLU A 19 -11.92 -2.87 16.44
C GLU A 19 -11.85 -3.76 15.17
N ILE A 20 -10.80 -3.55 14.36
CA ILE A 20 -10.51 -4.47 13.26
C ILE A 20 -10.06 -5.82 13.81
N PRO A 21 -10.72 -6.95 13.50
CA PRO A 21 -10.45 -8.23 14.15
C PRO A 21 -9.06 -8.80 13.87
N TYR A 22 -8.56 -8.62 12.64
CA TYR A 22 -7.28 -9.17 12.19
C TYR A 22 -6.38 -8.04 11.69
N VAL A 23 -5.37 -7.73 12.48
CA VAL A 23 -4.35 -6.74 12.17
C VAL A 23 -2.97 -7.38 12.27
N LYS A 24 -2.03 -6.90 11.46
CA LYS A 24 -0.61 -7.20 11.63
C LYS A 24 0.04 -6.00 12.30
N GLU A 25 0.63 -6.24 13.46
CA GLU A 25 1.37 -5.23 14.21
C GLU A 25 2.82 -5.15 13.69
N VAL A 26 3.29 -3.92 13.48
CA VAL A 26 4.67 -3.60 13.10
C VAL A 26 5.11 -2.38 13.90
N GLU A 27 6.38 -2.29 14.29
CA GLU A 27 6.94 -1.09 14.93
C GLU A 27 6.98 0.08 13.93
N ALA A 28 6.69 1.27 14.41
CA ALA A 28 6.81 2.51 13.64
C ALA A 28 7.00 3.70 14.59
N GLU A 29 8.09 4.45 14.42
CA GLU A 29 8.43 5.59 15.27
C GLU A 29 7.52 6.80 15.04
N ASP A 30 7.07 6.97 13.80
CA ASP A 30 6.22 8.08 13.39
C ASP A 30 5.19 7.70 12.32
N LEU A 31 4.31 8.67 12.02
CA LEU A 31 3.26 8.53 11.01
C LEU A 31 3.82 8.27 9.61
N ARG A 32 4.97 8.86 9.27
CA ARG A 32 5.59 8.71 7.95
C ARG A 32 6.09 7.27 7.79
N GLU A 33 6.67 6.69 8.83
CA GLU A 33 7.10 5.30 8.84
C GLU A 33 5.91 4.34 8.73
N CYS A 34 4.86 4.54 9.52
CA CYS A 34 3.64 3.72 9.40
C CYS A 34 3.01 3.85 8.00
N ASN A 35 2.97 5.07 7.43
CA ASN A 35 2.48 5.30 6.07
C ASN A 35 3.35 4.58 5.01
N ARG A 36 4.67 4.58 5.18
CA ARG A 36 5.59 3.84 4.30
C ARG A 36 5.39 2.32 4.41
N ILE A 37 5.18 1.81 5.62
CA ILE A 37 4.92 0.38 5.87
C ILE A 37 3.63 -0.05 5.16
N VAL A 38 2.53 0.68 5.34
CA VAL A 38 1.26 0.35 4.67
C VAL A 38 1.35 0.48 3.15
N PHE A 39 2.09 1.48 2.63
CA PHE A 39 2.33 1.60 1.19
C PHE A 39 3.10 0.39 0.65
N GLY A 40 4.16 -0.04 1.33
CA GLY A 40 4.96 -1.22 0.93
C GLY A 40 4.19 -2.54 1.00
N ALA A 41 3.16 -2.63 1.83
CA ALA A 41 2.29 -3.81 1.96
C ALA A 41 0.97 -3.71 1.18
N SER A 42 0.74 -2.60 0.48
CA SER A 42 -0.49 -2.32 -0.23
C SER A 42 -0.67 -3.17 -1.48
N ALA A 43 -1.84 -3.03 -2.11
CA ALA A 43 -2.15 -3.70 -3.36
C ALA A 43 -1.08 -3.40 -4.45
N SER A 44 -0.47 -4.46 -5.00
CA SER A 44 0.51 -4.37 -6.08
C SER A 44 0.04 -5.19 -7.28
N ASP A 45 0.10 -4.58 -8.46
CA ASP A 45 -0.21 -5.24 -9.73
C ASP A 45 1.04 -5.83 -10.41
N GLN A 46 2.20 -5.71 -9.76
CA GLN A 46 3.48 -6.12 -10.31
C GLN A 46 3.80 -7.59 -9.95
N PRO A 47 4.25 -8.41 -10.92
CA PRO A 47 4.70 -9.77 -10.67
C PRO A 47 5.78 -9.88 -9.60
N THR A 48 5.77 -10.98 -8.84
CA THR A 48 6.90 -11.37 -7.99
C THR A 48 8.02 -12.02 -8.80
N GLN A 49 7.71 -12.57 -9.98
CA GLN A 49 8.65 -13.20 -10.90
C GLN A 49 8.72 -12.39 -12.20
N TYR A 50 9.93 -11.98 -12.59
CA TYR A 50 10.21 -11.27 -13.85
C TYR A 50 10.82 -12.24 -14.85
N GLU A 51 10.46 -12.13 -16.13
CA GLU A 51 11.04 -12.96 -17.20
C GLU A 51 12.55 -12.69 -17.35
N GLU A 52 13.32 -13.77 -17.52
CA GLU A 52 14.79 -13.75 -17.62
C GLU A 52 15.33 -13.63 -19.06
N GLU A 53 14.49 -13.78 -20.10
CA GLU A 53 14.96 -14.02 -21.48
C GLU A 53 15.84 -12.90 -22.07
N MET A 54 15.67 -11.65 -21.61
CA MET A 54 16.58 -10.55 -21.90
C MET A 54 16.52 -9.53 -20.76
N THR A 55 17.66 -9.26 -20.14
CA THR A 55 17.72 -8.27 -19.05
C THR A 55 17.24 -6.90 -19.54
N ASP A 56 16.49 -6.17 -18.71
CA ASP A 56 15.94 -4.85 -19.09
C ASP A 56 17.03 -3.88 -19.57
N TYR A 57 18.26 -4.03 -19.06
CA TYR A 57 19.43 -3.27 -19.50
C TYR A 57 19.77 -3.48 -20.98
N GLN A 58 19.70 -4.73 -21.47
CA GLN A 58 19.96 -5.05 -22.88
C GLN A 58 18.84 -4.52 -23.78
N LYS A 59 17.57 -4.60 -23.34
CA LYS A 59 16.42 -4.01 -24.04
C LYS A 59 16.56 -2.49 -24.16
N ILE A 60 17.00 -1.80 -23.11
CA ILE A 60 17.25 -0.35 -23.13
C ILE A 60 18.40 -0.03 -24.08
N GLN A 61 19.56 -0.68 -23.92
CA GLN A 61 20.75 -0.36 -24.72
C GLN A 61 20.52 -0.59 -26.22
N GLN A 62 19.87 -1.69 -26.59
CA GLN A 62 19.53 -1.99 -27.98
C GLN A 62 18.38 -1.11 -28.49
N GLY A 63 17.36 -0.86 -27.67
CA GLY A 63 16.23 -0.01 -28.01
C GLY A 63 16.65 1.43 -28.34
N PHE A 64 17.52 2.02 -27.52
CA PHE A 64 18.09 3.34 -27.79
C PHE A 64 19.01 3.33 -29.01
N ARG A 65 19.84 2.29 -29.19
CA ARG A 65 20.73 2.17 -30.37
C ARG A 65 19.97 2.02 -31.69
N GLN A 66 18.83 1.33 -31.67
CA GLN A 66 18.00 1.05 -32.85
C GLN A 66 16.84 2.05 -33.03
N ASN A 67 16.74 3.04 -32.15
CA ASN A 67 15.60 3.97 -32.08
C ASN A 67 14.23 3.25 -32.02
N ASN A 68 14.21 2.08 -31.39
CA ASN A 68 13.03 1.23 -31.27
C ASN A 68 12.21 1.66 -30.04
N ARG A 69 11.23 2.54 -30.28
CA ARG A 69 10.36 3.11 -29.25
C ARG A 69 9.61 2.04 -28.45
N GLU A 70 9.18 0.96 -29.08
CA GLU A 70 8.40 -0.08 -28.41
C GLU A 70 9.27 -0.91 -27.48
N MET A 71 10.53 -1.18 -27.86
CA MET A 71 11.52 -1.85 -27.01
C MET A 71 11.93 -0.99 -25.80
N ILE A 72 12.06 0.33 -25.98
CA ILE A 72 12.35 1.27 -24.89
C ILE A 72 11.17 1.31 -23.90
N LYS A 73 9.93 1.34 -24.41
CA LYS A 73 8.72 1.35 -23.58
C LYS A 73 8.52 0.04 -22.81
N SER A 74 8.84 -1.10 -23.41
CA SER A 74 8.62 -2.41 -22.79
C SER A 74 9.71 -2.81 -21.79
N ALA A 75 10.86 -2.13 -21.77
CA ALA A 75 11.92 -2.44 -20.81
C ALA A 75 11.57 -2.11 -19.35
N PHE A 76 10.58 -1.25 -19.11
CA PHE A 76 10.11 -0.91 -17.75
C PHE A 76 8.69 -1.38 -17.47
N LEU A 77 8.02 -1.96 -18.47
CA LEU A 77 6.68 -2.52 -18.33
C LEU A 77 6.83 -4.03 -18.33
N PRO A 78 6.54 -4.72 -17.21
CA PRO A 78 6.60 -6.17 -17.19
C PRO A 78 5.67 -6.70 -18.27
N VAL A 79 6.25 -7.41 -19.24
CA VAL A 79 5.49 -8.27 -20.13
C VAL A 79 5.11 -9.43 -19.23
N GLY A 80 3.99 -9.31 -18.54
CA GLY A 80 3.55 -10.34 -17.60
C GLY A 80 3.56 -11.68 -18.35
N ALA A 81 4.17 -12.71 -17.75
CA ALA A 81 4.19 -14.06 -18.31
C ALA A 81 2.77 -14.39 -18.75
N PHE A 82 2.57 -14.53 -20.06
CA PHE A 82 1.28 -14.37 -20.74
C PHE A 82 0.18 -15.35 -20.26
N ASN A 83 0.48 -16.30 -19.35
CA ASN A 83 -0.39 -17.43 -19.04
C ASN A 83 -0.42 -17.95 -17.59
N SER A 84 0.21 -17.34 -16.57
CA SER A 84 0.29 -18.00 -15.25
C SER A 84 -0.08 -17.20 -14.00
N ASP A 85 -0.33 -15.90 -14.09
CA ASP A 85 -0.56 -15.11 -12.88
C ASP A 85 -1.67 -14.07 -13.06
N ASN A 86 -2.64 -14.13 -12.15
CA ASN A 86 -3.66 -13.10 -11.99
C ASN A 86 -3.04 -11.88 -11.29
N PHE A 87 -2.08 -11.20 -11.92
CA PHE A 87 -1.33 -10.09 -11.32
C PHE A 87 -2.18 -8.88 -10.93
N LYS A 88 -3.41 -8.77 -11.43
CA LYS A 88 -4.30 -7.65 -11.08
C LYS A 88 -4.82 -7.81 -9.65
N SER A 89 -4.26 -7.06 -8.71
CA SER A 89 -4.72 -6.97 -7.32
C SER A 89 -6.19 -6.55 -7.24
N LYS A 90 -6.63 -5.69 -8.19
CA LYS A 90 -7.93 -5.00 -8.16
C LYS A 90 -8.11 -4.21 -6.85
N GLY A 91 -7.02 -3.66 -6.33
CA GLY A 91 -7.00 -2.90 -5.07
C GLY A 91 -7.07 -3.77 -3.81
N ARG A 92 -6.90 -5.10 -3.90
CA ARG A 92 -6.81 -5.97 -2.71
C ARG A 92 -5.38 -5.97 -2.18
N GLY A 93 -5.22 -5.60 -0.91
CA GLY A 93 -3.92 -5.53 -0.22
C GLY A 93 -4.07 -4.94 1.18
N PHE A 94 -2.96 -4.83 1.92
CA PHE A 94 -2.93 -4.15 3.22
C PHE A 94 -2.94 -2.64 2.99
N ASN A 95 -4.11 -2.08 2.70
CA ASN A 95 -4.23 -0.70 2.22
C ASN A 95 -4.47 0.31 3.34
N TRP A 96 -4.75 -0.15 4.55
CA TRP A 96 -5.13 0.68 5.70
C TRP A 96 -4.26 0.35 6.90
N ALA A 97 -4.03 1.36 7.73
CA ALA A 97 -3.33 1.20 8.99
C ALA A 97 -3.86 2.14 10.07
N ASN A 98 -3.84 1.65 11.31
CA ASN A 98 -4.03 2.44 12.51
C ASN A 98 -2.66 2.67 13.15
N PHE A 99 -2.20 3.92 13.22
CA PHE A 99 -0.93 4.27 13.87
C PHE A 99 -1.18 4.68 15.31
N ASP A 100 -0.62 3.96 16.27
CA ASP A 100 -0.58 4.32 17.69
C ASP A 100 0.67 5.17 17.97
N SER A 101 0.45 6.48 18.12
CA SER A 101 1.52 7.46 18.31
C SER A 101 2.22 7.36 19.67
N VAL A 102 1.59 6.70 20.64
CA VAL A 102 2.10 6.52 22.01
C VAL A 102 2.93 5.25 22.10
N LYS A 103 2.39 4.12 21.60
CA LYS A 103 3.10 2.83 21.63
C LYS A 103 4.10 2.66 20.48
N LYS A 104 4.11 3.56 19.51
CA LYS A 104 4.98 3.49 18.32
C LYS A 104 4.73 2.21 17.51
N LYS A 105 3.45 1.93 17.28
CA LYS A 105 2.97 0.73 16.59
C LYS A 105 2.07 1.08 15.42
N CYS A 106 2.26 0.38 14.31
CA CYS A 106 1.47 0.47 13.10
C CYS A 106 0.69 -0.83 12.91
N TYR A 107 -0.63 -0.77 13.01
CA TYR A 107 -1.51 -1.92 12.82
C TYR A 107 -2.05 -1.90 11.40
N ILE A 108 -1.44 -2.69 10.51
CA ILE A 108 -1.86 -2.77 9.09
C ILE A 108 -2.90 -3.87 8.90
N PHE A 109 -3.85 -3.65 7.99
CA PHE A 109 -4.89 -4.64 7.68
C PHE A 109 -5.40 -4.50 6.23
N ASN A 110 -6.03 -5.57 5.75
CA ASN A 110 -6.50 -5.71 4.36
C ASN A 110 -8.03 -5.74 4.22
N THR A 111 -8.76 -5.61 5.32
CA THR A 111 -10.23 -5.54 5.31
C THR A 111 -10.66 -4.08 5.27
N LYS A 112 -11.59 -3.74 4.38
CA LYS A 112 -12.09 -2.37 4.26
C LYS A 112 -12.77 -1.96 5.59
N PRO A 113 -12.34 -0.87 6.24
CA PRO A 113 -13.00 -0.37 7.43
C PRO A 113 -14.34 0.30 7.10
N THR A 114 -15.28 0.25 8.02
CA THR A 114 -16.65 0.75 7.81
C THR A 114 -17.07 1.84 8.80
N CYS A 115 -16.25 2.13 9.81
CA CYS A 115 -16.47 3.22 10.76
C CYS A 115 -15.14 3.74 11.32
N LEU A 116 -15.22 4.81 12.12
CA LEU A 116 -14.08 5.42 12.82
C LEU A 116 -14.38 5.43 14.33
N ILE A 117 -13.40 5.03 15.12
CA ILE A 117 -13.42 5.13 16.58
C ILE A 117 -12.61 6.37 16.95
N ASN A 118 -13.19 7.25 17.76
CA ASN A 118 -12.51 8.43 18.27
C ASN A 118 -11.51 8.01 19.36
N ASP A 119 -10.22 8.11 19.05
CA ASP A 119 -9.12 7.74 19.95
C ASP A 119 -7.93 8.68 19.74
N LYS A 120 -7.63 9.51 20.74
CA LYS A 120 -6.62 10.57 20.68
C LYS A 120 -5.20 10.05 20.46
N ASN A 121 -4.94 8.77 20.75
CA ASN A 121 -3.61 8.20 20.58
C ASN A 121 -3.35 7.78 19.13
N PHE A 122 -4.41 7.69 18.32
CA PHE A 122 -4.35 7.08 17.00
C PHE A 122 -4.46 8.08 15.85
N ILE A 123 -3.80 7.69 14.76
CA ILE A 123 -3.93 8.32 13.44
C ILE A 123 -4.28 7.24 12.43
N ALA A 124 -5.39 7.41 11.72
CA ALA A 124 -5.82 6.51 10.66
C ALA A 124 -5.15 6.93 9.33
N THR A 125 -4.35 6.02 8.75
CA THR A 125 -3.63 6.26 7.49
C THR A 125 -3.94 5.17 6.46
N THR A 126 -3.77 5.52 5.19
CA THR A 126 -3.93 4.58 4.07
C THR A 126 -2.71 4.64 3.18
N ALA A 127 -2.52 3.61 2.34
CA ALA A 127 -1.46 3.61 1.32
C ALA A 127 -1.57 4.78 0.32
N LEU A 128 -2.73 5.44 0.22
CA LEU A 128 -2.98 6.58 -0.66
C LEU A 128 -2.91 7.93 0.07
N SER A 129 -2.79 7.93 1.39
CA SER A 129 -2.74 9.15 2.20
C SER A 129 -1.39 9.86 2.05
N HIS A 130 -1.38 11.18 2.25
CA HIS A 130 -0.13 11.93 2.35
C HIS A 130 0.69 11.41 3.55
N PRO A 131 2.02 11.29 3.48
CA PRO A 131 2.82 10.71 4.57
C PRO A 131 2.88 11.51 5.88
N GLN A 132 2.22 12.67 5.96
CA GLN A 132 2.40 13.61 7.10
C GLN A 132 1.18 14.48 7.38
N GLU A 133 0.44 14.92 6.35
CA GLU A 133 -0.72 15.80 6.58
C GLU A 133 -1.78 15.06 7.41
N VAL A 134 -2.28 15.70 8.47
CA VAL A 134 -3.32 15.16 9.35
C VAL A 134 -4.52 16.11 9.36
N ASP A 135 -5.71 15.54 9.28
CA ASP A 135 -6.97 16.20 9.54
C ASP A 135 -7.40 15.95 10.99
N LEU A 136 -7.74 17.00 11.71
CA LEU A 136 -8.14 16.91 13.12
C LEU A 136 -9.64 17.22 13.30
N GLU A 137 -10.33 17.57 12.21
CA GLU A 137 -11.76 17.89 12.18
C GLU A 137 -12.63 16.64 11.99
#